data_AF-A0A263NLC7-F1
#
_entry.id   AF-A0A263NLC7-F1
#
_cell.length_a   1.000
_cell.length_b   1.000
_cell.length_c   1.000
_cell.angle_alpha   90.00
_cell.angle_beta   90.00
_cell.angle_gamma   90.00
#
_symmetry.space_group_name_H-M   'P 1'
#
loop_
_entity.id
_entity.type
_entity.pdbx_description
1 polymer ?
#
loop_
_entity_poly.entity_id
_entity_poly.type
_entity_poly.pdbx_seq_one_letter_code
_entity_poly.pdbx_strand_id
1 'polypeptide(L)'
;MFYVNGLESTLLDLGTQSNLPLSVLAIPPRSVAIASPPNQIVVMLTLIKADGTQTIKRLAPFSHTQRAGNQTPVPNEYFKEEGFVRMSFELFTPTGALLGRSGSSTVRMVGTPALRLTAPSFNNRPGPQTIAPNDYAGGAIVAVAYQGMTPAHAINLKWPFANGTFASIPAQAGVIGGLVFFAISSSIIAQSAGQVIRLNYEVTSGLKRTGSDFQVLTFQAQAGGVAATVAVGVGPHAISITNDGLRAFVTCRDSNSISVIDIKTRSVINTIFGVPMAFDSVLSPDNKRLYVSNFGSRSYTVIDTSTYQTIMTVQIAGGDDVSGLAMSADGLRLFVACTRNALVSVHDTATGTSINRIAVTRDPVAMAINREQTQVFISSYLEVGIVNASGRSGLVGRIPGTNRPVQMVFGPDSGAASRVYVTDVDNILVIDPAKNVVIKKIPGVRYAWGAALNPNARELWVGSVGPGGLAAYRDSVFVINVDTDQIIRRLTGFENAASIAFVPNTRLALIANQASNTVSFIPT
;
A
#
# COMPACT_ATOMS: atom_id res chain seq x y z
N MET A 1 19.77 -29.04 -46.88
CA MET A 1 18.84 -29.17 -45.74
C MET A 1 19.05 -27.98 -44.81
N PHE A 2 18.00 -27.52 -44.13
CA PHE A 2 18.07 -26.38 -43.20
C PHE A 2 18.00 -26.88 -41.76
N TYR A 3 18.75 -26.24 -40.88
CA TYR A 3 18.87 -26.64 -39.49
C TYR A 3 18.62 -25.46 -38.57
N VAL A 4 17.81 -25.69 -37.52
CA VAL A 4 17.55 -24.76 -36.42
C VAL A 4 18.08 -25.40 -35.15
N ASN A 5 19.06 -24.76 -34.51
CA ASN A 5 19.73 -25.27 -33.31
C ASN A 5 20.23 -26.73 -33.44
N GLY A 6 20.76 -27.08 -34.63
CA GLY A 6 21.30 -28.41 -34.91
C GLY A 6 20.27 -29.48 -35.29
N LEU A 7 18.97 -29.17 -35.32
CA LEU A 7 17.92 -30.08 -35.79
C LEU A 7 17.46 -29.69 -37.20
N GLU A 8 17.31 -30.69 -38.08
CA GLU A 8 16.76 -30.45 -39.42
C GLU A 8 15.33 -29.93 -39.31
N SER A 9 15.02 -28.88 -40.06
CA SER A 9 13.70 -28.27 -40.06
C SER A 9 13.22 -27.88 -41.46
N THR A 10 11.93 -28.08 -41.70
CA THR A 10 11.19 -27.60 -42.89
C THR A 10 10.37 -26.34 -42.61
N LEU A 11 10.36 -25.89 -41.35
CA LEU A 11 9.64 -24.72 -40.85
C LEU A 11 10.58 -23.85 -40.00
N LEU A 12 10.57 -22.54 -40.23
CA LEU A 12 11.18 -21.55 -39.35
C LEU A 12 10.09 -20.69 -38.72
N ASP A 13 9.81 -20.90 -37.43
CA ASP A 13 8.90 -20.05 -36.66
C ASP A 13 9.68 -18.85 -36.12
N LEU A 14 9.50 -17.68 -36.74
CA LEU A 14 10.17 -16.45 -36.35
C LEU A 14 9.81 -16.01 -34.93
N GLY A 15 8.66 -16.43 -34.40
CA GLY A 15 8.24 -16.12 -33.04
C GLY A 15 9.08 -16.83 -31.97
N THR A 16 9.51 -18.06 -32.24
CA THR A 16 10.16 -18.95 -31.26
C THR A 16 11.61 -19.28 -31.60
N GLN A 17 11.99 -19.21 -32.87
CA GLN A 17 13.27 -19.71 -33.39
C GLN A 17 14.17 -18.63 -33.99
N SER A 18 13.70 -17.38 -34.14
CA SER A 18 14.48 -16.31 -34.80
C SER A 18 15.78 -15.92 -34.10
N ASN A 19 15.98 -16.32 -32.84
CA ASN A 19 17.22 -16.10 -32.08
C ASN A 19 18.10 -17.37 -31.93
N LEU A 20 17.69 -18.50 -32.50
CA LEU A 20 18.45 -19.76 -32.42
C LEU A 20 19.48 -19.86 -33.56
N PRO A 21 20.60 -20.59 -33.38
CA PRO A 21 21.59 -20.77 -34.44
C PRO A 21 20.99 -21.43 -35.69
N LEU A 22 21.18 -20.82 -36.85
CA LEU A 22 20.70 -21.31 -38.14
C LEU A 22 21.86 -21.78 -39.00
N SER A 23 21.65 -22.86 -39.77
CA SER A 23 22.67 -23.38 -40.67
C SER A 23 22.07 -24.21 -41.80
N VAL A 24 22.87 -24.41 -42.84
CA VAL A 24 22.49 -25.19 -44.01
C VAL A 24 23.54 -26.25 -44.30
N LEU A 25 23.09 -27.47 -44.56
CA LEU A 25 23.94 -28.57 -45.03
C LEU A 25 23.86 -28.66 -46.56
N ALA A 26 25.00 -28.51 -47.22
CA ALA A 26 25.17 -28.67 -48.66
C ALA A 26 25.91 -29.98 -48.97
N ILE A 27 25.29 -30.84 -49.77
CA ILE A 27 25.80 -32.17 -50.10
C ILE A 27 26.02 -32.26 -51.62
N PRO A 28 27.26 -32.09 -52.10
CA PRO A 28 27.61 -32.34 -53.50
C PRO A 28 27.33 -33.79 -53.94
N PRO A 29 27.12 -34.06 -55.24
CA PRO A 29 26.92 -35.41 -55.76
C PRO A 29 28.12 -36.33 -55.44
N ARG A 30 27.86 -37.61 -55.17
CA ARG A 30 28.91 -38.60 -54.86
C ARG A 30 29.95 -38.78 -55.98
N SER A 31 29.60 -38.44 -57.21
CA SER A 31 30.48 -38.45 -58.38
C SER A 31 31.57 -37.36 -58.32
N VAL A 32 31.38 -36.32 -57.52
CA VAL A 32 32.40 -35.28 -57.32
C VAL A 32 33.39 -35.74 -56.25
N ALA A 33 34.67 -35.76 -56.61
CA ALA A 33 35.75 -36.12 -55.68
C ALA A 33 36.08 -34.97 -54.72
N ILE A 34 36.60 -35.32 -53.53
CA ILE A 34 37.24 -34.35 -52.64
C ILE A 34 38.59 -33.98 -53.26
N ALA A 35 38.70 -32.75 -53.75
CA ALA A 35 39.91 -32.24 -54.37
C ALA A 35 40.92 -31.71 -53.34
N SER A 36 42.20 -31.65 -53.71
CA SER A 36 43.24 -30.95 -52.97
C SER A 36 43.99 -30.00 -53.93
N PRO A 37 43.81 -28.66 -53.84
CA PRO A 37 42.98 -27.94 -52.88
C PRO A 37 41.47 -28.23 -53.02
N PRO A 38 40.63 -27.97 -52.00
CA PRO A 38 39.23 -28.34 -52.02
C PRO A 38 38.38 -27.47 -52.96
N ASN A 39 37.40 -28.11 -53.60
CA ASN A 39 36.31 -27.44 -54.30
C ASN A 39 35.55 -26.50 -53.35
N GLN A 40 35.01 -25.41 -53.86
CA GLN A 40 34.29 -24.42 -53.07
C GLN A 40 32.78 -24.53 -53.29
N ILE A 41 32.02 -24.56 -52.21
CA ILE A 41 30.55 -24.54 -52.20
C ILE A 41 30.09 -23.13 -51.92
N VAL A 42 29.14 -22.63 -52.71
CA VAL A 42 28.51 -21.34 -52.49
C VAL A 42 27.00 -21.53 -52.39
N VAL A 43 26.43 -21.25 -51.22
CA VAL A 43 25.00 -21.37 -50.99
C VAL A 43 24.29 -20.06 -51.36
N MET A 44 23.18 -20.22 -52.07
CA MET A 44 22.24 -19.17 -52.44
C MET A 44 20.93 -19.37 -51.68
N LEU A 45 20.47 -18.32 -51.00
CA LEU A 45 19.20 -18.28 -50.28
C LEU A 45 18.27 -17.27 -50.97
N THR A 46 17.22 -17.76 -51.62
CA THR A 46 16.16 -16.92 -52.19
C THR A 46 15.05 -16.79 -51.14
N LEU A 47 14.95 -15.62 -50.53
CA LEU A 47 13.89 -15.23 -49.61
C LEU A 47 12.70 -14.75 -50.42
N ILE A 48 11.56 -15.41 -50.30
CA ILE A 48 10.31 -15.15 -51.02
C ILE A 48 9.29 -14.69 -49.99
N LYS A 49 8.85 -13.44 -50.07
CA LYS A 49 7.84 -12.86 -49.18
C LYS A 49 6.43 -13.34 -49.55
N ALA A 50 5.47 -13.14 -48.64
CA ALA A 50 4.07 -13.47 -48.88
C ALA A 50 3.45 -12.71 -50.10
N ASP A 51 3.95 -11.51 -50.39
CA ASP A 51 3.54 -10.72 -51.56
C ASP A 51 4.21 -11.16 -52.89
N GLY A 52 5.06 -12.19 -52.84
CA GLY A 52 5.79 -12.73 -54.00
C GLY A 52 7.14 -12.07 -54.26
N THR A 53 7.50 -10.99 -53.54
CA THR A 53 8.79 -10.30 -53.68
C THR A 53 9.94 -11.24 -53.30
N GLN A 54 11.02 -11.22 -54.10
CA GLN A 54 12.18 -12.09 -53.89
C GLN A 54 13.45 -11.30 -53.63
N THR A 55 14.25 -11.74 -52.65
CA THR A 55 15.62 -11.26 -52.45
C THR A 55 16.58 -12.44 -52.34
N ILE A 56 17.77 -12.31 -52.92
CA ILE A 56 18.76 -13.38 -52.95
C ILE A 56 19.92 -13.01 -52.02
N LYS A 57 20.27 -13.90 -51.10
CA LYS A 57 21.45 -13.81 -50.23
C LYS A 57 22.45 -14.88 -50.61
N ARG A 58 23.68 -14.46 -50.92
CA ARG A 58 24.80 -15.34 -51.24
C ARG A 58 25.69 -15.48 -50.01
N LEU A 59 25.84 -16.69 -49.50
CA LEU A 59 26.74 -16.96 -48.37
C LEU A 59 28.20 -16.93 -48.83
N ALA A 60 29.11 -16.76 -47.87
CA ALA A 60 30.54 -16.87 -48.13
C ALA A 60 30.87 -18.30 -48.65
N PRO A 61 31.79 -18.44 -49.62
CA PRO A 61 32.23 -19.75 -50.08
C PRO A 61 32.86 -20.56 -48.94
N PHE A 62 32.61 -21.87 -48.92
CA PHE A 62 33.23 -22.79 -47.97
C PHE A 62 33.71 -24.08 -48.65
N SER A 63 34.72 -24.71 -48.06
CA SER A 63 35.39 -25.85 -48.67
C SER A 63 34.57 -27.13 -48.61
N HIS A 64 34.51 -27.86 -49.73
CA HIS A 64 34.00 -29.22 -49.79
C HIS A 64 35.08 -30.20 -49.31
N THR A 65 34.98 -30.62 -48.05
CA THR A 65 36.01 -31.46 -47.40
C THR A 65 35.56 -32.89 -47.13
N GLN A 66 34.26 -33.18 -47.22
CA GLN A 66 33.71 -34.50 -46.91
C GLN A 66 32.54 -34.89 -47.80
N ARG A 67 32.43 -36.19 -48.10
CA ARG A 67 31.36 -36.73 -48.98
C ARG A 67 29.96 -36.58 -48.40
N ALA A 68 29.82 -36.52 -47.07
CA ALA A 68 28.55 -36.30 -46.40
C ALA A 68 28.02 -34.85 -46.53
N GLY A 69 28.81 -33.96 -47.15
CA GLY A 69 28.51 -32.54 -47.27
C GLY A 69 29.03 -31.70 -46.12
N ASN A 70 29.05 -30.40 -46.30
CA ASN A 70 29.59 -29.45 -45.33
C ASN A 70 28.48 -28.48 -44.90
N GLN A 71 28.46 -28.17 -43.61
CA GLN A 71 27.47 -27.28 -43.01
C GLN A 71 28.06 -25.88 -42.86
N THR A 72 27.27 -24.85 -43.13
CA THR A 72 27.65 -23.46 -42.91
C THR A 72 26.57 -22.72 -42.11
N PRO A 73 26.95 -21.83 -41.17
CA PRO A 73 26.01 -20.94 -40.50
C PRO A 73 25.27 -20.03 -41.50
N VAL A 74 24.04 -19.66 -41.15
CA VAL A 74 23.25 -18.65 -41.85
C VAL A 74 22.91 -17.52 -40.89
N PRO A 75 23.14 -16.24 -41.25
CA PRO A 75 22.76 -15.11 -40.41
C PRO A 75 21.24 -15.03 -40.16
N ASN A 76 20.85 -14.98 -38.89
CA ASN A 76 19.44 -14.86 -38.48
C ASN A 76 18.75 -13.60 -39.02
N GLU A 77 19.53 -12.53 -39.23
CA GLU A 77 19.06 -11.26 -39.79
C GLU A 77 18.47 -11.36 -41.20
N TYR A 78 18.68 -12.48 -41.91
CA TYR A 78 18.06 -12.71 -43.22
C TYR A 78 16.58 -13.10 -43.11
N PHE A 79 16.10 -13.51 -41.94
CA PHE A 79 14.76 -14.05 -41.73
C PHE A 79 13.93 -13.13 -40.83
N LYS A 80 13.28 -12.12 -41.43
CA LYS A 80 12.54 -11.08 -40.69
C LYS A 80 11.03 -11.06 -40.93
N GLU A 81 10.56 -11.75 -41.96
CA GLU A 81 9.17 -11.70 -42.41
C GLU A 81 8.70 -13.10 -42.82
N GLU A 82 7.39 -13.31 -42.79
CA GLU A 82 6.78 -14.56 -43.25
C GLU A 82 6.97 -14.79 -44.75
N GLY A 83 7.02 -16.07 -45.15
CA GLY A 83 7.19 -16.45 -46.54
C GLY A 83 7.91 -17.78 -46.69
N PHE A 84 8.82 -17.87 -47.66
CA PHE A 84 9.59 -19.07 -47.95
C PHE A 84 11.06 -18.74 -48.16
N VAL A 85 11.93 -19.67 -47.79
CA VAL A 85 13.35 -19.64 -48.12
C VAL A 85 13.62 -20.78 -49.06
N ARG A 86 13.97 -20.49 -50.30
CA ARG A 86 14.47 -21.49 -51.24
C ARG A 86 15.99 -21.48 -51.21
N MET A 87 16.60 -22.64 -50.98
CA MET A 87 18.05 -22.79 -50.85
C MET A 87 18.58 -23.65 -51.98
N SER A 88 19.68 -23.22 -52.59
CA SER A 88 20.47 -23.99 -53.54
C SER A 88 21.95 -23.72 -53.32
N PHE A 89 22.83 -24.49 -53.94
CA PHE A 89 24.25 -24.18 -53.96
C PHE A 89 24.86 -24.40 -55.33
N GLU A 90 25.93 -23.65 -55.60
CA GLU A 90 26.81 -23.82 -56.73
C GLU A 90 28.14 -24.40 -56.23
N LEU A 91 28.72 -25.31 -57.00
CA LEU A 91 29.99 -25.94 -56.69
C LEU A 91 31.04 -25.47 -57.68
N PHE A 92 32.20 -25.05 -57.20
CA PHE A 92 33.30 -24.54 -58.00
C PHE A 92 34.57 -25.36 -57.75
N THR A 93 35.40 -25.50 -58.78
CA THR A 93 36.79 -25.95 -58.65
C THR A 93 37.59 -24.98 -57.76
N PRO A 94 38.77 -25.38 -57.27
CA PRO A 94 39.63 -24.48 -56.49
C PRO A 94 40.05 -23.22 -57.26
N THR A 95 40.08 -23.30 -58.58
CA THR A 95 40.43 -22.20 -59.49
C THR A 95 39.22 -21.36 -59.92
N GLY A 96 38.01 -21.69 -59.46
CA GLY A 96 36.80 -20.89 -59.67
C GLY A 96 35.91 -21.29 -60.85
N ALA A 97 36.23 -22.36 -61.59
CA ALA A 97 35.35 -22.90 -62.63
C ALA A 97 34.13 -23.63 -62.01
N LEU A 98 32.93 -23.39 -62.54
CA LEU A 98 31.69 -24.03 -62.07
C LEU A 98 31.66 -25.53 -62.42
N LEU A 99 31.51 -26.37 -61.40
CA LEU A 99 31.35 -27.83 -61.52
C LEU A 99 29.89 -28.27 -61.61
N GLY A 100 28.97 -27.47 -61.04
CA GLY A 100 27.55 -27.78 -61.11
C GLY A 100 26.70 -26.96 -60.15
N ARG A 101 25.39 -27.16 -60.26
CA ARG A 101 24.36 -26.51 -59.43
C ARG A 101 23.51 -27.59 -58.78
N SER A 102 23.14 -27.38 -57.53
CA SER A 102 22.20 -28.26 -56.84
C SER A 102 20.76 -28.02 -57.30
N GLY A 103 19.87 -28.98 -57.00
CA GLY A 103 18.44 -28.67 -56.88
C GLY A 103 18.15 -27.74 -55.71
N SER A 104 16.89 -27.38 -55.52
CA SER A 104 16.47 -26.48 -54.44
C SER A 104 15.70 -27.20 -53.34
N SER A 105 15.88 -26.75 -52.09
CA SER A 105 15.02 -27.12 -50.96
C SER A 105 14.33 -25.87 -50.42
N THR A 106 13.06 -25.99 -50.03
CA THR A 106 12.25 -24.85 -49.55
C THR A 106 11.87 -25.05 -48.09
N VAL A 107 12.04 -24.01 -47.29
CA VAL A 107 11.61 -23.92 -45.89
C VAL A 107 10.52 -22.86 -45.78
N ARG A 108 9.44 -23.14 -45.06
CA ARG A 108 8.40 -22.16 -44.78
C ARG A 108 8.82 -21.30 -43.58
N MET A 109 8.69 -19.98 -43.69
CA MET A 109 8.84 -19.04 -42.58
C MET A 109 7.46 -18.58 -42.11
N VAL A 110 7.20 -18.70 -40.82
CA VAL A 110 5.93 -18.30 -40.20
C VAL A 110 6.19 -17.49 -38.94
N GLY A 111 5.21 -16.70 -38.51
CA GLY A 111 5.30 -15.87 -37.32
C GLY A 111 6.08 -14.57 -37.54
N THR A 112 6.08 -13.73 -36.52
CA THR A 112 6.84 -12.47 -36.47
C THR A 112 8.04 -12.62 -35.53
N PRO A 113 9.22 -12.07 -35.86
CA PRO A 113 10.39 -12.07 -34.98
C PRO A 113 10.03 -11.69 -33.55
N ALA A 114 10.60 -12.37 -32.56
CA ALA A 114 10.38 -12.05 -31.15
C ALA A 114 10.72 -10.57 -30.88
N LEU A 115 9.71 -9.78 -30.51
CA LEU A 115 9.86 -8.37 -30.19
C LEU A 115 10.71 -8.26 -28.91
N ARG A 116 11.92 -7.69 -29.02
CA ARG A 116 12.69 -7.34 -27.81
C ARG A 116 12.19 -6.01 -27.30
N LEU A 117 11.57 -6.06 -26.13
CA LEU A 117 10.99 -4.90 -25.46
C LEU A 117 11.92 -4.40 -24.36
N THR A 118 12.39 -3.16 -24.49
CA THR A 118 13.25 -2.53 -23.48
C THR A 118 12.45 -2.18 -22.24
N ALA A 119 13.14 -2.09 -21.10
CA ALA A 119 12.54 -1.68 -19.83
C ALA A 119 11.82 -0.32 -19.94
N PRO A 120 10.74 -0.12 -19.19
CA PRO A 120 10.10 1.20 -19.07
C PRO A 120 11.03 2.21 -18.39
N SER A 121 10.65 3.48 -18.42
CA SER A 121 11.35 4.54 -17.68
C SER A 121 10.43 5.27 -16.69
N PHE A 122 10.76 5.15 -15.40
CA PHE A 122 10.13 5.91 -14.34
C PHE A 122 10.59 7.37 -14.37
N ASN A 123 9.61 8.26 -14.52
CA ASN A 123 9.76 9.70 -14.64
C ASN A 123 10.83 10.13 -15.67
N ASN A 124 10.79 9.46 -16.84
CA ASN A 124 11.72 9.66 -17.96
C ASN A 124 13.20 9.38 -17.65
N ARG A 125 13.49 8.64 -16.58
CA ARG A 125 14.83 8.22 -16.21
C ARG A 125 14.92 6.70 -16.38
N PRO A 126 15.72 6.16 -17.32
CA PRO A 126 15.90 4.72 -17.46
C PRO A 126 16.84 4.16 -16.37
N GLY A 127 16.88 2.83 -16.24
CA GLY A 127 17.81 2.14 -15.33
C GLY A 127 17.43 2.19 -13.84
N PRO A 128 18.26 1.61 -12.96
CA PRO A 128 17.96 1.53 -11.53
C PRO A 128 17.83 2.91 -10.87
N GLN A 129 16.86 3.06 -9.97
CA GLN A 129 16.66 4.31 -9.22
C GLN A 129 16.37 4.07 -7.74
N THR A 130 16.76 5.02 -6.90
CA THR A 130 16.27 5.14 -5.53
C THR A 130 15.24 6.27 -5.48
N ILE A 131 14.06 5.96 -4.96
CA ILE A 131 12.90 6.86 -4.97
C ILE A 131 12.55 7.21 -3.52
N ALA A 132 12.54 8.50 -3.18
CA ALA A 132 11.91 8.99 -1.97
C ALA A 132 10.43 9.25 -2.25
N PRO A 133 9.47 8.50 -1.66
CA PRO A 133 8.05 8.65 -2.05
C PRO A 133 7.49 10.06 -1.82
N ASN A 134 8.05 10.83 -0.88
CA ASN A 134 7.64 12.21 -0.57
C ASN A 134 7.86 13.19 -1.73
N ASP A 135 8.84 12.94 -2.59
CA ASP A 135 9.13 13.78 -3.75
C ASP A 135 8.06 13.65 -4.85
N TYR A 136 7.15 12.69 -4.70
CA TYR A 136 6.13 12.32 -5.68
C TYR A 136 4.72 12.41 -5.11
N ALA A 137 4.46 13.39 -4.23
CA ALA A 137 3.14 13.62 -3.64
C ALA A 137 2.04 13.89 -4.69
N GLY A 138 2.41 14.41 -5.87
CA GLY A 138 1.53 14.61 -7.03
C GLY A 138 1.40 13.39 -7.96
N GLY A 139 2.03 12.26 -7.62
CA GLY A 139 2.17 11.11 -8.49
C GLY A 139 3.43 11.16 -9.35
N ALA A 140 3.53 10.21 -10.28
CA ALA A 140 4.64 10.07 -11.21
C ALA A 140 4.15 9.63 -12.60
N ILE A 141 5.06 9.55 -13.56
CA ILE A 141 4.78 9.04 -14.89
C ILE A 141 5.74 7.88 -15.18
N VAL A 142 5.24 6.83 -15.83
CA VAL A 142 6.07 5.79 -16.43
C VAL A 142 5.92 5.84 -17.94
N ALA A 143 7.03 6.03 -18.65
CA ALA A 143 7.06 6.01 -20.09
C ALA A 143 7.43 4.61 -20.61
N VAL A 144 6.66 4.11 -21.56
CA VAL A 144 6.90 2.86 -22.29
C VAL A 144 7.16 3.20 -23.74
N ALA A 145 8.34 2.80 -24.25
CA ALA A 145 8.73 3.10 -25.62
C ALA A 145 9.30 1.87 -26.33
N TYR A 146 8.82 1.61 -27.55
CA TYR A 146 9.43 0.65 -28.47
C TYR A 146 9.03 0.90 -29.93
N GLN A 147 9.91 0.51 -30.85
CA GLN A 147 9.70 0.63 -32.29
C GLN A 147 8.72 -0.43 -32.80
N GLY A 148 7.76 -0.03 -33.65
CA GLY A 148 6.73 -0.93 -34.20
C GLY A 148 5.44 -1.02 -33.36
N MET A 149 5.26 -0.13 -32.38
CA MET A 149 3.99 0.02 -31.66
C MET A 149 2.88 0.46 -32.63
N THR A 150 1.67 -0.08 -32.43
CA THR A 150 0.49 0.16 -33.27
C THR A 150 -0.77 0.19 -32.37
N PRO A 151 -1.89 0.77 -32.83
CA PRO A 151 -3.15 0.75 -32.08
C PRO A 151 -3.74 -0.63 -31.82
N ALA A 152 -3.28 -1.67 -32.53
CA ALA A 152 -3.68 -3.05 -32.27
C ALA A 152 -3.01 -3.66 -31.03
N HIS A 153 -1.97 -3.02 -30.49
CA HIS A 153 -1.28 -3.47 -29.29
C HIS A 153 -1.99 -2.96 -28.02
N ALA A 154 -2.13 -3.82 -27.02
CA ALA A 154 -2.51 -3.43 -25.67
C ALA A 154 -1.29 -3.49 -24.74
N ILE A 155 -0.97 -2.35 -24.11
CA ILE A 155 0.20 -2.17 -23.24
C ILE A 155 -0.25 -2.22 -21.79
N ASN A 156 0.27 -3.19 -21.04
CA ASN A 156 -0.10 -3.46 -19.66
C ASN A 156 1.11 -3.23 -18.76
N LEU A 157 1.14 -2.12 -18.02
CA LEU A 157 2.20 -1.87 -17.05
C LEU A 157 2.01 -2.78 -15.82
N LYS A 158 3.10 -3.39 -15.36
CA LYS A 158 3.12 -4.30 -14.21
C LYS A 158 3.93 -3.69 -13.08
N TRP A 159 3.26 -3.49 -11.96
CA TRP A 159 3.83 -2.92 -10.75
C TRP A 159 3.59 -3.88 -9.57
N PRO A 160 4.48 -4.87 -9.36
CA PRO A 160 4.32 -5.87 -8.31
C PRO A 160 4.67 -5.30 -6.93
N PHE A 161 3.85 -5.61 -5.93
CA PHE A 161 4.14 -5.35 -4.53
C PHE A 161 4.73 -6.58 -3.84
N ALA A 162 5.44 -6.37 -2.72
CA ALA A 162 6.10 -7.44 -1.96
C ALA A 162 5.14 -8.50 -1.39
N ASN A 163 3.85 -8.16 -1.23
CA ASN A 163 2.79 -9.08 -0.78
C ASN A 163 2.27 -10.00 -1.89
N GLY A 164 2.82 -9.93 -3.10
CA GLY A 164 2.40 -10.74 -4.25
C GLY A 164 1.22 -10.17 -5.04
N THR A 165 0.66 -9.01 -4.66
CA THR A 165 -0.36 -8.32 -5.44
C THR A 165 0.26 -7.33 -6.45
N PHE A 166 -0.57 -6.76 -7.32
CA PHE A 166 -0.15 -5.76 -8.32
C PHE A 166 -0.93 -4.46 -8.14
N ALA A 167 -0.31 -3.33 -8.45
CA ALA A 167 -1.03 -2.07 -8.53
C ALA A 167 -2.07 -2.09 -9.66
N SER A 168 -3.23 -1.49 -9.41
CA SER A 168 -4.29 -1.33 -10.42
C SER A 168 -3.96 -0.13 -11.32
N ILE A 169 -3.40 -0.40 -12.49
CA ILE A 169 -3.02 0.60 -13.50
C ILE A 169 -3.76 0.28 -14.80
N PRO A 170 -4.59 1.18 -15.36
CA PRO A 170 -5.30 0.93 -16.60
C PRO A 170 -4.35 0.64 -17.77
N ALA A 171 -4.67 -0.38 -18.57
CA ALA A 171 -3.96 -0.66 -19.81
C ALA A 171 -4.13 0.50 -20.81
N GLN A 172 -3.15 0.67 -21.69
CA GLN A 172 -3.19 1.67 -22.76
C GLN A 172 -3.12 1.01 -24.12
N ALA A 173 -3.82 1.58 -25.11
CA ALA A 173 -3.62 1.21 -26.51
C ALA A 173 -2.26 1.73 -26.99
N GLY A 174 -1.57 0.94 -27.80
CA GLY A 174 -0.36 1.38 -28.48
C GLY A 174 -0.64 2.52 -29.46
N VAL A 175 0.39 3.28 -29.83
CA VAL A 175 0.27 4.40 -30.75
C VAL A 175 1.31 4.34 -31.86
N ILE A 176 0.93 4.83 -33.04
CA ILE A 176 1.86 5.06 -34.15
C ILE A 176 2.76 6.22 -33.72
N GLY A 177 3.99 5.90 -33.31
CA GLY A 177 4.88 6.84 -32.63
C GLY A 177 5.74 6.16 -31.56
N GLY A 178 5.32 4.99 -31.07
CA GLY A 178 6.18 4.13 -30.26
C GLY A 178 6.38 4.57 -28.81
N LEU A 179 5.51 5.44 -28.28
CA LEU A 179 5.64 5.98 -26.92
C LEU A 179 4.26 6.16 -26.27
N VAL A 180 4.09 5.61 -25.07
CA VAL A 180 2.89 5.79 -24.23
C VAL A 180 3.29 6.12 -22.79
N PHE A 181 2.42 6.84 -22.06
CA PHE A 181 2.70 7.33 -20.72
C PHE A 181 1.62 6.89 -19.72
N PHE A 182 2.03 6.16 -18.69
CA PHE A 182 1.17 5.77 -17.59
C PHE A 182 1.28 6.77 -16.45
N ALA A 183 0.16 7.32 -16.01
CA ALA A 183 0.09 8.07 -14.76
C ALA A 183 0.12 7.09 -13.57
N ILE A 184 1.03 7.33 -12.64
CA ILE A 184 1.16 6.56 -11.40
C ILE A 184 0.69 7.44 -10.25
N SER A 185 -0.38 7.02 -9.56
CA SER A 185 -0.92 7.79 -8.45
C SER A 185 0.06 7.85 -7.28
N SER A 186 -0.04 8.92 -6.48
CA SER A 186 0.72 9.04 -5.22
C SER A 186 0.41 7.91 -4.23
N SER A 187 -0.78 7.29 -4.31
CA SER A 187 -1.12 6.10 -3.51
C SER A 187 -0.29 4.86 -3.88
N ILE A 188 -0.03 4.61 -5.16
CA ILE A 188 0.84 3.49 -5.61
C ILE A 188 2.28 3.75 -5.15
N ILE A 189 2.75 5.00 -5.26
CA ILE A 189 4.08 5.42 -4.80
C ILE A 189 4.20 5.25 -3.27
N ALA A 190 3.20 5.68 -2.51
CA ALA A 190 3.18 5.55 -1.06
C ALA A 190 3.15 4.06 -0.62
N GLN A 191 2.32 3.23 -1.25
CA GLN A 191 2.28 1.79 -0.99
C GLN A 191 3.61 1.11 -1.30
N SER A 192 4.39 1.65 -2.25
CA SER A 192 5.70 1.12 -2.61
C SER A 192 6.79 1.47 -1.60
N ALA A 193 6.54 2.33 -0.60
CA ALA A 193 7.55 2.77 0.37
C ALA A 193 8.24 1.58 1.07
N GLY A 194 9.57 1.60 1.09
CA GLY A 194 10.40 0.53 1.66
C GLY A 194 10.49 -0.74 0.80
N GLN A 195 9.92 -0.76 -0.41
CA GLN A 195 9.94 -1.92 -1.30
C GLN A 195 10.91 -1.74 -2.48
N VAL A 196 11.31 -2.86 -3.08
CA VAL A 196 11.99 -2.88 -4.37
C VAL A 196 10.99 -3.33 -5.44
N ILE A 197 10.66 -2.43 -6.37
CA ILE A 197 9.74 -2.69 -7.47
C ILE A 197 10.54 -3.08 -8.72
N ARG A 198 10.26 -4.28 -9.26
CA ARG A 198 10.75 -4.73 -10.56
C ARG A 198 9.72 -4.37 -11.62
N LEU A 199 9.76 -3.12 -12.05
CA LEU A 199 8.81 -2.53 -13.00
C LEU A 199 9.04 -3.07 -14.41
N ASN A 200 8.00 -3.63 -15.03
CA ASN A 200 8.02 -4.01 -16.44
C ASN A 200 6.64 -3.79 -17.07
N TYR A 201 6.51 -4.04 -18.37
CA TYR A 201 5.22 -4.05 -19.05
C TYR A 201 5.08 -5.28 -19.94
N GLU A 202 3.85 -5.59 -20.30
CA GLU A 202 3.49 -6.64 -21.25
C GLU A 202 2.75 -6.02 -22.44
N VAL A 203 3.12 -6.43 -23.64
CA VAL A 203 2.45 -6.08 -24.89
C VAL A 203 1.63 -7.28 -25.36
N THR A 204 0.34 -7.07 -25.54
CA THR A 204 -0.56 -8.06 -26.13
C THR A 204 -0.85 -7.70 -27.59
N SER A 205 -0.66 -8.66 -28.50
CA SER A 205 -0.98 -8.57 -29.92
C SER A 205 -1.77 -9.81 -30.34
N GLY A 206 -3.09 -9.67 -30.50
CA GLY A 206 -3.99 -10.82 -30.62
C GLY A 206 -3.89 -11.74 -29.40
N LEU A 207 -3.48 -12.99 -29.58
CA LEU A 207 -3.26 -13.95 -28.50
C LEU A 207 -1.84 -13.94 -27.93
N LYS A 208 -0.89 -13.24 -28.58
CA LYS A 208 0.52 -13.23 -28.18
C LYS A 208 0.76 -12.19 -27.11
N ARG A 209 1.50 -12.58 -26.07
CA ARG A 209 1.97 -11.70 -24.99
C ARG A 209 3.48 -11.66 -24.97
N THR A 210 4.05 -10.46 -24.90
CA THR A 210 5.51 -10.25 -24.86
C THR A 210 5.84 -9.32 -23.70
N GLY A 211 6.67 -9.77 -22.77
CA GLY A 211 7.15 -8.96 -21.64
C GLY A 211 8.39 -8.15 -22.00
N SER A 212 8.54 -7.00 -21.34
CA SER A 212 9.76 -6.19 -21.40
C SER A 212 10.83 -6.65 -20.41
N ASP A 213 12.04 -6.14 -20.60
CA ASP A 213 13.04 -6.09 -19.53
C ASP A 213 12.52 -5.29 -18.31
N PHE A 214 13.20 -5.43 -17.18
CA PHE A 214 12.83 -4.78 -15.92
C PHE A 214 13.61 -3.48 -15.70
N GLN A 215 12.92 -2.46 -15.19
CA GLN A 215 13.52 -1.38 -14.44
C GLN A 215 13.42 -1.68 -12.94
N VAL A 216 14.50 -1.44 -12.19
CA VAL A 216 14.52 -1.65 -10.72
C VAL A 216 14.35 -0.31 -10.01
N LEU A 217 13.30 -0.18 -9.20
CA LEU A 217 13.05 1.00 -8.37
C LEU A 217 13.14 0.62 -6.90
N THR A 218 14.06 1.23 -6.16
CA THR A 218 14.20 1.04 -4.71
C THR A 218 13.52 2.20 -3.99
N PHE A 219 12.37 1.97 -3.39
CA PHE A 219 11.66 2.98 -2.64
C PHE A 219 12.18 3.06 -1.22
N GLN A 220 12.56 4.26 -0.79
CA GLN A 220 12.99 4.50 0.58
C GLN A 220 11.85 4.20 1.56
N ALA A 221 12.20 3.58 2.69
CA ALA A 221 11.26 3.41 3.79
C ALA A 221 10.89 4.78 4.37
N GLN A 222 9.60 4.98 4.67
CA GLN A 222 9.15 6.19 5.36
C GLN A 222 8.89 5.87 6.83
N ALA A 223 9.59 6.55 7.74
CA ALA A 223 9.13 6.67 9.12
C ALA A 223 7.77 7.41 9.10
N GLY A 224 6.74 6.84 9.72
CA GLY A 224 5.37 7.35 9.63
C GLY A 224 4.57 6.88 8.40
N GLY A 225 5.11 6.00 7.55
CA GLY A 225 4.37 5.37 6.45
C GLY A 225 3.48 4.21 6.92
N VAL A 226 2.42 3.90 6.17
CA VAL A 226 1.54 2.76 6.47
C VAL A 226 2.24 1.44 6.16
N ALA A 227 2.62 0.67 7.19
CA ALA A 227 3.31 -0.61 7.05
C ALA A 227 2.38 -1.80 6.83
N ALA A 228 1.12 -1.70 7.28
CA ALA A 228 0.06 -2.65 6.99
C ALA A 228 -1.30 -2.00 7.25
N THR A 229 -2.33 -2.54 6.62
CA THR A 229 -3.71 -2.15 6.86
C THR A 229 -4.54 -3.42 7.04
N VAL A 230 -5.39 -3.43 8.07
CA VAL A 230 -6.24 -4.57 8.43
C VAL A 230 -7.69 -4.15 8.35
N ALA A 231 -8.51 -4.91 7.63
CA ALA A 231 -9.95 -4.68 7.61
C ALA A 231 -10.58 -5.05 8.97
N VAL A 232 -11.48 -4.20 9.45
CA VAL A 232 -12.22 -4.36 10.71
C VAL A 232 -13.72 -4.20 10.46
N GLY A 233 -14.54 -4.20 11.52
CA GLY A 233 -15.95 -3.88 11.42
C GLY A 233 -16.20 -2.46 10.87
N VAL A 234 -17.47 -2.19 10.51
CA VAL A 234 -17.86 -0.92 9.88
C VAL A 234 -17.85 0.23 10.89
N GLY A 235 -17.29 1.37 10.48
CA GLY A 235 -17.20 2.59 11.26
C GLY A 235 -16.30 2.47 12.49
N PRO A 236 -15.01 2.06 12.34
CA PRO A 236 -14.10 1.98 13.48
C PRO A 236 -13.91 3.37 14.11
N HIS A 237 -14.02 3.43 15.44
CA HIS A 237 -14.11 4.71 16.17
C HIS A 237 -13.03 4.87 17.25
N ALA A 238 -12.84 3.90 18.14
CA ALA A 238 -11.82 3.94 19.20
C ALA A 238 -10.95 2.68 19.19
N ILE A 239 -9.69 2.83 19.61
CA ILE A 239 -8.72 1.73 19.76
C ILE A 239 -8.24 1.67 21.21
N SER A 240 -8.44 0.53 21.87
CA SER A 240 -7.84 0.20 23.16
C SER A 240 -6.78 -0.88 22.99
N ILE A 241 -5.57 -0.67 23.52
CA ILE A 241 -4.45 -1.64 23.43
C ILE A 241 -4.14 -2.18 24.81
N THR A 242 -3.95 -3.49 24.93
CA THR A 242 -3.55 -4.13 26.19
C THR A 242 -2.17 -3.65 26.64
N ASN A 243 -1.95 -3.56 27.96
CA ASN A 243 -0.68 -3.07 28.52
C ASN A 243 0.56 -3.86 28.06
N ASP A 244 0.38 -5.13 27.68
CA ASP A 244 1.44 -5.98 27.11
C ASP A 244 1.73 -5.73 25.62
N GLY A 245 0.92 -4.89 24.96
CA GLY A 245 1.05 -4.56 23.54
C GLY A 245 0.69 -5.70 22.58
N LEU A 246 0.01 -6.76 23.04
CA LEU A 246 -0.29 -7.94 22.22
C LEU A 246 -1.65 -7.89 21.52
N ARG A 247 -2.63 -7.15 22.06
CA ARG A 247 -4.00 -7.09 21.55
C ARG A 247 -4.48 -5.65 21.41
N ALA A 248 -5.20 -5.39 20.32
CA ALA A 248 -5.97 -4.17 20.15
C ALA A 248 -7.46 -4.49 19.99
N PHE A 249 -8.30 -3.75 20.70
CA PHE A 249 -9.76 -3.79 20.58
C PHE A 249 -10.23 -2.53 19.87
N VAL A 250 -10.96 -2.71 18.77
CA VAL A 250 -11.40 -1.62 17.90
C VAL A 250 -12.91 -1.57 17.91
N THR A 251 -13.49 -0.51 18.49
CA THR A 251 -14.95 -0.32 18.47
C THR A 251 -15.40 0.02 17.06
N CYS A 252 -16.37 -0.71 16.53
CA CYS A 252 -16.88 -0.56 15.17
C CYS A 252 -18.36 -0.16 15.24
N ARG A 253 -18.58 1.15 15.28
CA ARG A 253 -19.87 1.77 15.63
C ARG A 253 -21.00 1.32 14.71
N ASP A 254 -20.80 1.40 13.40
CA ASP A 254 -21.89 1.21 12.44
C ASP A 254 -22.21 -0.27 12.21
N SER A 255 -21.30 -1.17 12.61
CA SER A 255 -21.53 -2.63 12.60
C SER A 255 -21.96 -3.21 13.95
N ASN A 256 -22.13 -2.39 15.00
CA ASN A 256 -22.48 -2.83 16.36
C ASN A 256 -21.55 -3.94 16.89
N SER A 257 -20.25 -3.79 16.64
CA SER A 257 -19.25 -4.84 16.94
C SER A 257 -17.92 -4.27 17.43
N ILE A 258 -17.03 -5.15 17.89
CA ILE A 258 -15.65 -4.83 18.24
C ILE A 258 -14.73 -5.82 17.53
N SER A 259 -13.78 -5.33 16.75
CA SER A 259 -12.74 -6.18 16.17
C SER A 259 -11.57 -6.32 17.14
N VAL A 260 -11.13 -7.57 17.36
CA VAL A 260 -9.96 -7.90 18.17
C VAL A 260 -8.80 -8.23 17.24
N ILE A 261 -7.73 -7.46 17.33
CA ILE A 261 -6.56 -7.57 16.48
C ILE A 261 -5.40 -8.17 17.29
N ASP A 262 -4.75 -9.19 16.74
CA ASP A 262 -3.41 -9.59 17.17
C ASP A 262 -2.39 -8.64 16.54
N ILE A 263 -1.66 -7.91 17.37
CA ILE A 263 -0.73 -6.85 16.92
C ILE A 263 0.48 -7.45 16.20
N LYS A 264 0.92 -8.64 16.60
CA LYS A 264 2.11 -9.30 16.05
C LYS A 264 1.84 -9.82 14.64
N THR A 265 0.72 -10.53 14.45
CA THR A 265 0.33 -11.08 13.14
C THR A 265 -0.38 -10.05 12.26
N ARG A 266 -0.79 -8.90 12.84
CA ARG A 266 -1.53 -7.82 12.16
C ARG A 266 -2.79 -8.37 11.50
N SER A 267 -3.60 -9.09 12.27
CA SER A 267 -4.82 -9.72 11.78
C SER A 267 -5.92 -9.64 12.82
N VAL A 268 -7.17 -9.50 12.37
CA VAL A 268 -8.33 -9.70 13.24
C VAL A 268 -8.40 -11.17 13.62
N ILE A 269 -8.35 -11.46 14.92
CA ILE A 269 -8.44 -12.82 15.48
C ILE A 269 -9.82 -13.12 16.05
N ASN A 270 -10.64 -12.11 16.30
CA ASN A 270 -12.02 -12.26 16.72
C ASN A 270 -12.84 -10.99 16.42
N THR A 271 -14.16 -11.14 16.31
CA THR A 271 -15.12 -10.04 16.26
C THR A 271 -16.22 -10.30 17.30
N ILE A 272 -16.36 -9.37 18.24
CA ILE A 272 -17.40 -9.42 19.28
C ILE A 272 -18.63 -8.70 18.74
N PHE A 273 -19.74 -9.42 18.59
CA PHE A 273 -21.00 -8.87 18.09
C PHE A 273 -21.96 -8.51 19.23
N GLY A 274 -22.99 -7.73 18.91
CA GLY A 274 -24.06 -7.40 19.86
C GLY A 274 -23.70 -6.28 20.83
N VAL A 275 -22.74 -5.42 20.46
CA VAL A 275 -22.37 -4.21 21.22
C VAL A 275 -22.96 -3.00 20.49
N PRO A 276 -24.14 -2.49 20.91
CA PRO A 276 -24.88 -1.49 20.16
C PRO A 276 -24.07 -0.20 19.98
N MET A 277 -23.87 0.23 18.73
CA MET A 277 -23.12 1.44 18.37
C MET A 277 -21.84 1.63 19.19
N ALA A 278 -21.03 0.57 19.30
CA ALA A 278 -19.77 0.59 20.04
C ALA A 278 -18.94 1.83 19.68
N PHE A 279 -18.74 2.74 20.63
CA PHE A 279 -18.21 4.07 20.34
C PHE A 279 -16.83 4.30 20.95
N ASP A 280 -16.76 4.43 22.26
CA ASP A 280 -15.51 4.55 23.01
C ASP A 280 -15.26 3.29 23.83
N SER A 281 -14.00 3.07 24.21
CA SER A 281 -13.63 1.91 25.02
C SER A 281 -12.48 2.19 25.96
N VAL A 282 -12.46 1.50 27.10
CA VAL A 282 -11.36 1.53 28.07
C VAL A 282 -11.13 0.14 28.66
N LEU A 283 -9.87 -0.28 28.76
CA LEU A 283 -9.47 -1.54 29.38
C LEU A 283 -9.28 -1.38 30.89
N SER A 284 -9.62 -2.41 31.67
CA SER A 284 -9.24 -2.52 33.09
C SER A 284 -7.71 -2.54 33.26
N PRO A 285 -7.15 -2.11 34.41
CA PRO A 285 -5.69 -2.02 34.57
C PRO A 285 -4.99 -3.38 34.45
N ASP A 286 -5.71 -4.47 34.77
CA ASP A 286 -5.27 -5.85 34.64
C ASP A 286 -5.55 -6.46 33.24
N ASN A 287 -6.04 -5.67 32.29
CA ASN A 287 -6.49 -6.05 30.95
C ASN A 287 -7.62 -7.09 30.89
N LYS A 288 -8.23 -7.52 32.00
CA LYS A 288 -9.22 -8.62 31.99
C LYS A 288 -10.60 -8.21 31.49
N ARG A 289 -10.92 -6.92 31.54
CA ARG A 289 -12.22 -6.38 31.15
C ARG A 289 -12.05 -5.21 30.18
N LEU A 290 -12.89 -5.19 29.14
CA LEU A 290 -13.08 -4.05 28.27
C LEU A 290 -14.44 -3.43 28.56
N TYR A 291 -14.47 -2.14 28.85
CA TYR A 291 -15.69 -1.35 29.02
C TYR A 291 -15.93 -0.57 27.73
N VAL A 292 -17.15 -0.65 27.19
CA VAL A 292 -17.49 -0.06 25.89
C VAL A 292 -18.78 0.73 25.99
N SER A 293 -18.76 1.98 25.54
CA SER A 293 -19.96 2.81 25.51
C SER A 293 -20.86 2.43 24.34
N ASN A 294 -22.16 2.37 24.62
CA ASN A 294 -23.17 2.11 23.60
C ASN A 294 -23.78 3.45 23.18
N PHE A 295 -23.24 4.07 22.12
CA PHE A 295 -23.67 5.40 21.67
C PHE A 295 -25.13 5.37 21.18
N GLY A 296 -25.85 6.49 21.30
CA GLY A 296 -27.29 6.54 21.04
C GLY A 296 -28.15 5.74 22.01
N SER A 297 -27.54 5.01 22.96
CA SER A 297 -28.23 4.21 23.97
C SER A 297 -28.01 4.78 25.38
N ARG A 298 -28.69 4.19 26.37
CA ARG A 298 -28.56 4.52 27.79
C ARG A 298 -27.69 3.54 28.56
N SER A 299 -26.62 3.03 27.94
CA SER A 299 -25.87 1.92 28.55
C SER A 299 -24.40 1.85 28.13
N TYR A 300 -23.64 1.06 28.87
CA TYR A 300 -22.32 0.55 28.46
C TYR A 300 -22.28 -0.97 28.62
N THR A 301 -21.36 -1.61 27.90
CA THR A 301 -21.16 -3.06 27.89
C THR A 301 -19.80 -3.39 28.51
N VAL A 302 -19.74 -4.45 29.31
CA VAL A 302 -18.50 -4.98 29.90
C VAL A 302 -18.21 -6.33 29.28
N ILE A 303 -17.00 -6.52 28.78
CA ILE A 303 -16.58 -7.69 28.02
C ILE A 303 -15.37 -8.33 28.69
N ASP A 304 -15.36 -9.65 28.78
CA ASP A 304 -14.19 -10.42 29.19
C ASP A 304 -13.20 -10.51 28.03
N THR A 305 -11.97 -10.04 28.23
CA THR A 305 -10.96 -9.97 27.15
C THR A 305 -10.32 -11.30 26.80
N SER A 306 -10.49 -12.33 27.65
CA SER A 306 -9.94 -13.66 27.43
C SER A 306 -10.91 -14.57 26.67
N THR A 307 -12.20 -14.46 26.99
CA THR A 307 -13.27 -15.27 26.37
C THR A 307 -13.99 -14.52 25.25
N TYR A 308 -13.80 -13.19 25.17
CA TYR A 308 -14.49 -12.29 24.24
C TYR A 308 -16.02 -12.29 24.39
N GLN A 309 -16.51 -12.66 25.58
CA GLN A 309 -17.92 -12.70 25.92
C GLN A 309 -18.34 -11.45 26.68
N THR A 310 -19.56 -10.99 26.43
CA THR A 310 -20.19 -9.96 27.24
C THR A 310 -20.45 -10.49 28.65
N ILE A 311 -19.87 -9.82 29.65
CA ILE A 311 -20.11 -10.10 31.07
C ILE A 311 -21.45 -9.49 31.50
N MET A 312 -21.67 -8.22 31.16
CA MET A 312 -22.89 -7.50 31.52
C MET A 312 -23.09 -6.25 30.66
N THR A 313 -24.35 -5.82 30.55
CA THR A 313 -24.73 -4.52 29.99
C THR A 313 -25.37 -3.69 31.09
N VAL A 314 -24.81 -2.52 31.38
CA VAL A 314 -25.24 -1.66 32.49
C VAL A 314 -26.08 -0.51 31.97
N GLN A 315 -27.34 -0.44 32.41
CA GLN A 315 -28.22 0.69 32.12
C GLN A 315 -27.90 1.88 33.03
N ILE A 316 -27.86 3.07 32.44
CA ILE A 316 -27.62 4.34 33.12
C ILE A 316 -28.94 5.10 33.16
N ALA A 317 -29.62 5.02 34.31
CA ALA A 317 -30.87 5.76 34.51
C ALA A 317 -30.67 7.25 34.20
N GLY A 318 -31.48 7.84 33.33
CA GLY A 318 -31.37 9.25 32.94
C GLY A 318 -30.03 9.66 32.31
N GLY A 319 -29.31 8.72 31.68
CA GLY A 319 -28.09 8.97 30.92
C GLY A 319 -28.25 8.52 29.47
N ASP A 320 -28.50 9.47 28.58
CA ASP A 320 -28.68 9.33 27.14
C ASP A 320 -27.39 9.63 26.38
N ASP A 321 -27.24 8.96 25.23
CA ASP A 321 -26.15 9.15 24.27
C ASP A 321 -24.79 8.94 24.95
N VAL A 322 -24.60 7.74 25.50
CA VAL A 322 -23.40 7.37 26.24
C VAL A 322 -22.19 7.36 25.31
N SER A 323 -21.20 8.20 25.58
CA SER A 323 -20.07 8.45 24.66
C SER A 323 -18.71 8.12 25.30
N GLY A 324 -17.98 9.09 25.84
CA GLY A 324 -16.64 8.85 26.36
C GLY A 324 -16.62 8.10 27.69
N LEU A 325 -15.55 7.34 27.88
CA LEU A 325 -15.28 6.58 29.10
C LEU A 325 -13.92 6.97 29.67
N ALA A 326 -13.82 7.02 31.00
CA ALA A 326 -12.54 7.07 31.70
C ALA A 326 -12.60 6.18 32.94
N MET A 327 -11.49 5.56 33.29
CA MET A 327 -11.44 4.63 34.40
C MET A 327 -10.31 5.00 35.35
N SER A 328 -10.59 4.97 36.66
CA SER A 328 -9.58 5.25 37.68
C SER A 328 -8.43 4.24 37.63
N ALA A 329 -7.24 4.66 38.05
CA ALA A 329 -6.03 3.83 38.00
C ALA A 329 -6.14 2.52 38.80
N ASP A 330 -6.89 2.54 39.90
CA ASP A 330 -7.19 1.36 40.71
C ASP A 330 -8.23 0.42 40.06
N GLY A 331 -8.84 0.85 38.95
CA GLY A 331 -9.86 0.11 38.22
C GLY A 331 -11.20 0.03 38.93
N LEU A 332 -11.42 0.79 40.02
CA LEU A 332 -12.63 0.70 40.85
C LEU A 332 -13.76 1.65 40.41
N ARG A 333 -13.45 2.66 39.58
CA ARG A 333 -14.42 3.66 39.12
C ARG A 333 -14.41 3.77 37.61
N LEU A 334 -15.60 3.71 37.02
CA LEU A 334 -15.84 4.07 35.63
C LEU A 334 -16.62 5.39 35.58
N PHE A 335 -16.04 6.39 34.92
CA PHE A 335 -16.68 7.65 34.57
C PHE A 335 -17.28 7.50 33.19
N VAL A 336 -18.56 7.83 33.06
CA VAL A 336 -19.33 7.62 31.84
C VAL A 336 -19.98 8.94 31.43
N ALA A 337 -19.61 9.47 30.26
CA ALA A 337 -20.24 10.66 29.72
C ALA A 337 -21.62 10.33 29.15
N CYS A 338 -22.65 11.05 29.61
CA CYS A 338 -24.00 11.02 29.08
C CYS A 338 -24.24 12.34 28.35
N THR A 339 -23.88 12.38 27.06
CA THR A 339 -23.71 13.63 26.29
C THR A 339 -24.97 14.48 26.29
N ARG A 340 -26.14 13.89 26.02
CA ARG A 340 -27.40 14.64 25.91
C ARG A 340 -27.94 15.17 27.24
N ASN A 341 -27.47 14.66 28.37
CA ASN A 341 -27.94 15.09 29.69
C ASN A 341 -26.99 16.06 30.38
N ALA A 342 -25.89 16.47 29.74
CA ALA A 342 -24.84 17.28 30.36
C ALA A 342 -24.39 16.66 31.70
N LEU A 343 -24.11 15.35 31.69
CA LEU A 343 -23.88 14.55 32.89
C LEU A 343 -22.69 13.61 32.71
N VAL A 344 -21.90 13.43 33.78
CA VAL A 344 -21.00 12.28 33.95
C VAL A 344 -21.53 11.38 35.06
N SER A 345 -21.84 10.14 34.74
CA SER A 345 -22.23 9.11 35.72
C SER A 345 -21.00 8.33 36.17
N VAL A 346 -20.81 8.18 37.47
CA VAL A 346 -19.71 7.39 38.06
C VAL A 346 -20.27 6.07 38.54
N HIS A 347 -19.65 4.96 38.16
CA HIS A 347 -20.08 3.61 38.50
C HIS A 347 -18.98 2.84 39.22
N ASP A 348 -19.39 1.94 40.11
CA ASP A 348 -18.51 0.89 40.64
C ASP A 348 -18.29 -0.17 39.57
N THR A 349 -17.04 -0.51 39.27
CA THR A 349 -16.68 -1.41 38.16
C THR A 349 -16.93 -2.89 38.46
N ALA A 350 -17.03 -3.26 39.74
CA ALA A 350 -17.28 -4.63 40.16
C ALA A 350 -18.77 -4.97 40.05
N THR A 351 -19.64 -4.04 40.45
CA THR A 351 -21.09 -4.26 40.52
C THR A 351 -21.88 -3.56 39.41
N GLY A 352 -21.29 -2.57 38.74
CA GLY A 352 -21.97 -1.69 37.77
C GLY A 352 -22.87 -0.63 38.41
N THR A 353 -22.97 -0.57 39.75
CA THR A 353 -23.88 0.35 40.44
C THR A 353 -23.43 1.80 40.30
N SER A 354 -24.35 2.73 40.06
CA SER A 354 -24.05 4.16 40.06
C SER A 354 -23.68 4.63 41.47
N ILE A 355 -22.51 5.27 41.58
CA ILE A 355 -21.96 5.85 42.81
C ILE A 355 -22.31 7.33 42.90
N ASN A 356 -22.23 8.04 41.78
CA ASN A 356 -22.39 9.49 41.73
C ASN A 356 -22.84 9.95 40.34
N ARG A 357 -23.42 11.14 40.28
CA ARG A 357 -23.91 11.79 39.06
C ARG A 357 -23.47 13.24 39.08
N ILE A 358 -22.57 13.61 38.18
CA ILE A 358 -21.90 14.91 38.17
C ILE A 358 -22.42 15.72 37.00
N ALA A 359 -23.18 16.78 37.29
CA ALA A 359 -23.62 17.73 36.28
C ALA A 359 -22.42 18.49 35.71
N VAL A 360 -22.34 18.55 34.39
CA VAL A 360 -21.39 19.37 33.64
C VAL A 360 -22.14 20.40 32.81
N THR A 361 -21.44 21.30 32.13
CA THR A 361 -22.11 22.41 31.43
C THR A 361 -22.91 21.95 30.23
N ARG A 362 -22.31 21.22 29.28
CA ARG A 362 -23.00 20.69 28.10
C ARG A 362 -22.16 19.68 27.34
N ASP A 363 -22.82 18.71 26.71
CA ASP A 363 -22.24 17.79 25.73
C ASP A 363 -20.89 17.18 26.16
N PRO A 364 -20.79 16.49 27.33
CA PRO A 364 -19.56 15.79 27.67
C PRO A 364 -19.25 14.74 26.60
N VAL A 365 -18.00 14.70 26.10
CA VAL A 365 -17.55 13.72 25.11
C VAL A 365 -16.41 12.88 25.67
N ALA A 366 -15.13 13.20 25.41
CA ALA A 366 -14.03 12.41 25.95
C ALA A 366 -13.65 12.86 27.36
N MET A 367 -13.02 11.95 28.08
CA MET A 367 -12.47 12.18 29.41
C MET A 367 -11.04 11.64 29.47
N ALA A 368 -10.20 12.31 30.24
CA ALA A 368 -8.82 11.87 30.45
C ALA A 368 -8.44 12.08 31.90
N ILE A 369 -7.71 11.11 32.47
CA ILE A 369 -7.17 11.22 33.83
C ILE A 369 -5.77 11.80 33.75
N ASN A 370 -5.45 12.72 34.67
CA ASN A 370 -4.10 13.27 34.76
C ASN A 370 -3.07 12.21 35.15
N ARG A 371 -1.79 12.51 34.89
CA ARG A 371 -0.66 11.61 35.16
C ARG A 371 -0.61 11.14 36.61
N GLU A 372 -0.93 12.03 37.54
CA GLU A 372 -0.94 11.76 38.98
C GLU A 372 -2.13 10.90 39.43
N GLN A 373 -3.08 10.60 38.53
CA GLN A 373 -4.26 9.76 38.78
C GLN A 373 -5.22 10.32 39.83
N THR A 374 -5.21 11.64 40.03
CA THR A 374 -6.00 12.33 41.07
C THR A 374 -7.23 13.03 40.52
N GLN A 375 -7.26 13.37 39.23
CA GLN A 375 -8.31 14.18 38.61
C GLN A 375 -8.68 13.67 37.23
N VAL A 376 -9.97 13.74 36.92
CA VAL A 376 -10.52 13.47 35.59
C VAL A 376 -10.92 14.79 34.94
N PHE A 377 -10.40 15.03 33.75
CA PHE A 377 -10.73 16.16 32.89
C PHE A 377 -11.81 15.70 31.91
N ILE A 378 -12.79 16.55 31.65
CA ILE A 378 -14.00 16.23 30.89
C ILE A 378 -14.18 17.27 29.79
N SER A 379 -14.05 16.87 28.53
CA SER A 379 -14.37 17.72 27.39
C SER A 379 -15.86 18.02 27.39
N SER A 380 -16.25 19.28 27.61
CA SER A 380 -17.62 19.77 27.55
C SER A 380 -17.68 20.97 26.59
N TYR A 381 -18.77 21.18 25.85
CA TYR A 381 -18.79 22.05 24.66
C TYR A 381 -17.99 23.38 24.76
N LEU A 382 -18.15 24.16 25.83
CA LEU A 382 -17.47 25.47 26.04
C LEU A 382 -16.37 25.47 27.13
N GLU A 383 -16.15 24.33 27.79
CA GLU A 383 -15.16 24.22 28.87
C GLU A 383 -14.58 22.80 29.01
N VAL A 384 -13.41 22.68 29.63
CA VAL A 384 -12.98 21.41 30.23
C VAL A 384 -13.39 21.42 31.70
N GLY A 385 -14.25 20.48 32.10
CA GLY A 385 -14.61 20.26 33.50
C GLY A 385 -13.57 19.40 34.21
N ILE A 386 -13.37 19.59 35.51
CA ILE A 386 -12.41 18.82 36.32
C ILE A 386 -13.15 18.23 37.51
N VAL A 387 -12.99 16.93 37.75
CA VAL A 387 -13.52 16.21 38.93
C VAL A 387 -12.40 15.43 39.61
N ASN A 388 -12.58 15.07 40.87
CA ASN A 388 -11.67 14.16 41.56
C ASN A 388 -11.82 12.73 41.02
N ALA A 389 -10.70 12.01 40.84
CA ALA A 389 -10.67 10.62 40.39
C ALA A 389 -11.33 9.63 41.35
N SER A 390 -11.57 10.02 42.61
CA SER A 390 -12.40 9.25 43.54
C SER A 390 -13.84 9.11 43.06
N GLY A 391 -14.31 10.05 42.23
CA GLY A 391 -15.64 10.10 41.65
C GLY A 391 -16.77 10.41 42.63
N ARG A 392 -16.44 10.76 43.89
CA ARG A 392 -17.42 10.97 44.98
C ARG A 392 -17.81 12.43 45.20
N SER A 393 -17.18 13.36 44.50
CA SER A 393 -17.47 14.80 44.58
C SER A 393 -18.00 15.32 43.24
N GLY A 394 -18.52 16.56 43.24
CA GLY A 394 -18.83 17.28 42.00
C GLY A 394 -17.60 17.85 41.30
N LEU A 395 -17.83 18.80 40.40
CA LEU A 395 -16.77 19.58 39.75
C LEU A 395 -15.90 20.31 40.78
N VAL A 396 -14.59 20.22 40.62
CA VAL A 396 -13.57 20.91 41.43
C VAL A 396 -12.84 22.00 40.66
N GLY A 397 -13.06 22.09 39.34
CA GLY A 397 -12.47 23.10 38.48
C GLY A 397 -13.10 23.12 37.10
N ARG A 398 -12.87 24.21 36.37
CA ARG A 398 -13.33 24.43 34.99
C ARG A 398 -12.30 25.23 34.23
N ILE A 399 -12.15 24.93 32.94
CA ILE A 399 -11.25 25.61 32.02
C ILE A 399 -12.07 26.11 30.83
N PRO A 400 -12.48 27.39 30.80
CA PRO A 400 -13.28 27.92 29.70
C PRO A 400 -12.43 28.14 28.44
N GLY A 401 -13.10 28.34 27.30
CA GLY A 401 -12.46 28.79 26.06
C GLY A 401 -12.29 27.72 24.98
N THR A 402 -12.99 26.59 25.12
CA THR A 402 -13.11 25.55 24.09
C THR A 402 -14.31 25.80 23.18
N ASN A 403 -14.36 25.14 22.02
CA ASN A 403 -15.47 25.25 21.07
C ASN A 403 -15.79 23.91 20.39
N ARG A 404 -16.34 22.97 21.16
CA ARG A 404 -16.51 21.52 20.84
C ARG A 404 -15.22 20.71 21.01
N PRO A 405 -14.66 20.68 22.24
CA PRO A 405 -13.53 19.80 22.52
C PRO A 405 -13.95 18.33 22.38
N VAL A 406 -13.06 17.52 21.83
CA VAL A 406 -13.28 16.06 21.68
C VAL A 406 -12.30 15.33 22.59
N GLN A 407 -11.10 15.01 22.13
CA GLN A 407 -10.10 14.20 22.81
C GLN A 407 -9.14 15.07 23.64
N MET A 408 -8.74 14.56 24.79
CA MET A 408 -7.70 15.18 25.63
C MET A 408 -6.51 14.24 25.79
N VAL A 409 -5.30 14.81 25.70
CA VAL A 409 -4.04 14.08 25.83
C VAL A 409 -3.10 14.85 26.74
N PHE A 410 -2.66 14.22 27.83
CA PHE A 410 -1.62 14.80 28.68
C PHE A 410 -0.26 14.72 27.99
N GLY A 411 0.40 15.88 27.83
CA GLY A 411 1.76 16.02 27.30
C GLY A 411 2.80 15.30 28.17
N PRO A 412 4.04 15.07 27.70
CA PRO A 412 5.01 14.16 28.33
C PRO A 412 5.51 14.59 29.73
N ASP A 413 5.34 15.86 30.07
CA ASP A 413 5.84 16.43 31.32
C ASP A 413 4.84 16.24 32.49
N SER A 414 5.30 16.37 33.74
CA SER A 414 4.49 16.16 34.95
C SER A 414 4.55 17.36 35.89
N GLY A 415 3.66 17.41 36.89
CA GLY A 415 3.61 18.50 37.86
C GLY A 415 3.36 19.86 37.20
N ALA A 416 4.09 20.90 37.62
CA ALA A 416 3.89 22.27 37.16
C ALA A 416 4.23 22.50 35.67
N ALA A 417 4.98 21.59 35.04
CA ALA A 417 5.29 21.63 33.61
C ALA A 417 4.28 20.85 32.75
N SER A 418 3.32 20.14 33.40
CA SER A 418 2.31 19.37 32.70
C SER A 418 1.49 20.25 31.77
N ARG A 419 1.14 19.71 30.60
CA ARG A 419 0.27 20.35 29.62
C ARG A 419 -0.81 19.37 29.20
N VAL A 420 -1.99 19.88 28.90
CA VAL A 420 -3.05 19.07 28.28
C VAL A 420 -3.32 19.60 26.88
N TYR A 421 -3.25 18.72 25.90
CA TYR A 421 -3.64 19.01 24.53
C TYR A 421 -5.08 18.57 24.33
N VAL A 422 -5.92 19.46 23.83
CA VAL A 422 -7.35 19.19 23.58
C VAL A 422 -7.65 19.40 22.11
N THR A 423 -8.15 18.37 21.45
CA THR A 423 -8.64 18.52 20.08
C THR A 423 -9.93 19.32 20.09
N ASP A 424 -9.98 20.36 19.26
CA ASP A 424 -11.11 21.28 19.15
C ASP A 424 -11.47 21.45 17.66
N VAL A 425 -12.63 22.04 17.36
CA VAL A 425 -13.20 22.01 16.00
C VAL A 425 -12.25 22.57 14.91
N ASP A 426 -11.46 23.59 15.21
CA ASP A 426 -10.60 24.29 14.24
C ASP A 426 -9.12 24.38 14.67
N ASN A 427 -8.75 23.77 15.79
CA ASN A 427 -7.41 23.88 16.36
C ASN A 427 -7.16 22.80 17.42
N ILE A 428 -5.94 22.80 17.96
CA ILE A 428 -5.62 22.06 19.19
C ILE A 428 -5.32 23.08 20.27
N LEU A 429 -6.00 22.97 21.40
CA LEU A 429 -5.77 23.82 22.56
C LEU A 429 -4.64 23.23 23.41
N VAL A 430 -3.78 24.10 23.93
CA VAL A 430 -2.80 23.74 24.96
C VAL A 430 -3.25 24.38 26.26
N ILE A 431 -3.43 23.56 27.27
CA ILE A 431 -3.92 23.94 28.59
C ILE A 431 -2.79 23.80 29.60
N ASP A 432 -2.69 24.79 30.50
CA ASP A 432 -1.95 24.69 31.76
C ASP A 432 -2.92 24.16 32.84
N PRO A 433 -2.82 22.89 33.23
CA PRO A 433 -3.73 22.26 34.18
C PRO A 433 -3.48 22.72 35.63
N ALA A 434 -2.33 23.34 35.95
CA ALA A 434 -2.08 23.89 37.28
C ALA A 434 -2.81 25.23 37.47
N LYS A 435 -3.01 25.98 36.38
CA LYS A 435 -3.71 27.28 36.39
C LYS A 435 -5.14 27.20 35.87
N ASN A 436 -5.57 26.07 35.33
CA ASN A 436 -6.89 25.88 34.74
C ASN A 436 -7.18 26.88 33.60
N VAL A 437 -6.20 27.14 32.73
CA VAL A 437 -6.35 28.09 31.60
C VAL A 437 -5.83 27.52 30.30
N VAL A 438 -6.48 27.90 29.20
CA VAL A 438 -5.94 27.73 27.84
C VAL A 438 -4.81 28.73 27.65
N ILE A 439 -3.60 28.24 27.37
CA ILE A 439 -2.40 29.08 27.20
C ILE A 439 -2.01 29.28 25.73
N LYS A 440 -2.46 28.40 24.83
CA LYS A 440 -2.13 28.46 23.40
C LYS A 440 -3.16 27.74 22.55
N LYS A 441 -3.28 28.15 21.29
CA LYS A 441 -4.02 27.45 20.24
C LYS A 441 -3.06 27.12 19.11
N ILE A 442 -3.01 25.86 18.70
CA ILE A 442 -2.23 25.38 17.56
C ILE A 442 -3.17 25.35 16.35
N PRO A 443 -3.02 26.25 15.37
CA PRO A 443 -3.87 26.27 14.18
C PRO A 443 -3.43 25.19 13.18
N GLY A 444 -4.19 25.03 12.09
CA GLY A 444 -3.81 24.18 10.96
C GLY A 444 -4.32 22.74 11.02
N VAL A 445 -5.04 22.38 12.08
CA VAL A 445 -5.79 21.11 12.19
C VAL A 445 -7.27 21.45 12.29
N ARG A 446 -8.04 21.13 11.25
CA ARG A 446 -9.51 21.28 11.26
C ARG A 446 -10.17 19.95 11.52
N TYR A 447 -11.30 19.98 12.20
CA TYR A 447 -12.05 18.79 12.59
C TYR A 447 -11.20 17.78 13.36
N ALA A 448 -10.33 18.28 14.25
CA ALA A 448 -9.49 17.45 15.09
C ALA A 448 -10.37 16.52 15.95
N TRP A 449 -10.05 15.23 15.95
CA TRP A 449 -10.84 14.23 16.67
C TRP A 449 -9.95 13.40 17.60
N GLY A 450 -9.48 12.24 17.15
CA GLY A 450 -8.59 11.38 17.91
C GLY A 450 -7.20 11.99 18.02
N ALA A 451 -6.59 11.86 19.19
CA ALA A 451 -5.23 12.29 19.44
C ALA A 451 -4.54 11.35 20.43
N ALA A 452 -3.23 11.18 20.27
CA ALA A 452 -2.41 10.42 21.21
C ALA A 452 -0.99 10.95 21.25
N LEU A 453 -0.36 10.88 22.43
CA LEU A 453 1.04 11.22 22.61
C LEU A 453 1.89 10.00 22.25
N ASN A 454 2.90 10.19 21.39
CA ASN A 454 3.89 9.17 21.14
C ASN A 454 4.73 8.97 22.41
N PRO A 455 4.79 7.77 23.01
CA PRO A 455 5.55 7.56 24.24
C PRO A 455 7.08 7.60 24.01
N ASN A 456 7.53 7.40 22.78
CA ASN A 456 8.97 7.31 22.43
C ASN A 456 9.53 8.58 21.81
N ALA A 457 8.68 9.54 21.48
CA ALA A 457 9.06 10.81 20.88
C ALA A 457 8.23 11.91 21.52
N ARG A 458 8.79 13.11 21.65
CA ARG A 458 8.07 14.29 22.18
C ARG A 458 7.10 14.84 21.12
N GLU A 459 6.16 14.00 20.70
CA GLU A 459 5.27 14.21 19.56
C GLU A 459 3.82 13.86 19.91
N LEU A 460 2.91 14.79 19.62
CA LEU A 460 1.48 14.56 19.65
C LEU A 460 1.00 14.25 18.23
N TRP A 461 0.28 13.13 18.07
CA TRP A 461 -0.35 12.76 16.81
C TRP A 461 -1.84 13.06 16.90
N VAL A 462 -2.38 13.74 15.88
CA VAL A 462 -3.79 14.16 15.85
C VAL A 462 -4.41 13.80 14.51
N GLY A 463 -5.51 13.05 14.55
CA GLY A 463 -6.35 12.73 13.41
C GLY A 463 -7.45 13.76 13.20
N SER A 464 -8.06 13.75 12.02
CA SER A 464 -9.16 14.64 11.65
C SER A 464 -10.33 13.84 11.08
N VAL A 465 -11.56 14.14 11.52
CA VAL A 465 -12.80 13.42 11.16
C VAL A 465 -13.99 14.36 11.01
N GLY A 466 -14.86 14.10 10.02
CA GLY A 466 -16.25 14.59 10.03
C GLY A 466 -16.65 15.42 8.80
N PRO A 467 -17.93 15.37 8.34
CA PRO A 467 -18.40 15.90 7.04
C PRO A 467 -18.20 17.44 6.89
N GLY A 468 -17.91 17.95 5.68
CA GLY A 468 -17.56 19.37 5.42
C GLY A 468 -16.08 19.82 5.46
N GLY A 469 -15.15 19.09 6.07
CA GLY A 469 -13.69 19.32 5.92
C GLY A 469 -13.18 19.13 4.48
N LEU A 470 -12.27 20.01 4.05
CA LEU A 470 -11.57 19.88 2.75
C LEU A 470 -10.88 18.53 2.67
N ALA A 471 -10.99 17.83 1.53
CA ALA A 471 -10.42 16.50 1.31
C ALA A 471 -8.97 16.38 1.79
N ALA A 472 -8.16 17.43 1.58
CA ALA A 472 -6.80 17.50 2.08
C ALA A 472 -6.69 17.10 3.57
N TYR A 473 -7.52 17.65 4.47
CA TYR A 473 -7.38 17.47 5.92
C TYR A 473 -7.96 16.15 6.47
N ARG A 474 -8.94 15.56 5.80
CA ARG A 474 -9.64 14.33 6.26
C ARG A 474 -8.74 13.10 6.27
N ASP A 475 -7.78 13.09 5.36
CA ASP A 475 -7.00 11.90 5.03
C ASP A 475 -5.60 11.97 5.63
N SER A 476 -5.49 12.68 6.76
CA SER A 476 -4.22 13.07 7.37
C SER A 476 -4.17 12.84 8.87
N VAL A 477 -2.97 12.52 9.34
CA VAL A 477 -2.57 12.63 10.75
C VAL A 477 -1.50 13.69 10.87
N PHE A 478 -1.71 14.66 11.76
CA PHE A 478 -0.79 15.75 12.04
C PHE A 478 0.12 15.36 13.18
N VAL A 479 1.43 15.55 12.99
CA VAL A 479 2.44 15.30 14.01
C VAL A 479 2.94 16.63 14.52
N ILE A 480 2.80 16.85 15.81
CA ILE A 480 3.13 18.10 16.50
C ILE A 480 4.27 17.84 17.46
N ASN A 481 5.32 18.65 17.37
CA ASN A 481 6.38 18.65 18.37
C ASN A 481 5.87 19.35 19.64
N VAL A 482 5.87 18.65 20.78
CA VAL A 482 5.29 19.18 22.03
C VAL A 482 6.19 20.17 22.77
N ASP A 483 7.46 20.30 22.37
CA ASP A 483 8.37 21.30 22.92
C ASP A 483 8.12 22.68 22.29
N THR A 484 7.85 22.71 20.97
CA THR A 484 7.62 23.93 20.20
C THR A 484 6.13 24.25 19.96
N ASP A 485 5.27 23.25 20.17
CA ASP A 485 3.87 23.18 19.74
C ASP A 485 3.68 23.55 18.26
N GLN A 486 4.59 23.08 17.40
CA GLN A 486 4.51 23.26 15.95
C GLN A 486 4.13 21.95 15.27
N ILE A 487 3.29 22.03 14.24
CA ILE A 487 3.08 20.92 13.31
C ILE A 487 4.38 20.72 12.54
N ILE A 488 5.03 19.56 12.73
CA ILE A 488 6.31 19.23 12.11
C ILE A 488 6.17 18.26 10.95
N ARG A 489 5.11 17.44 10.93
CA ARG A 489 4.83 16.50 9.84
C ARG A 489 3.33 16.34 9.64
N ARG A 490 2.98 15.89 8.44
CA ARG A 490 1.63 15.47 8.07
C ARG A 490 1.75 14.11 7.38
N LEU A 491 1.21 13.09 8.00
CA LEU A 491 1.14 11.75 7.46
C LEU A 491 -0.15 11.64 6.64
N THR A 492 -0.09 11.00 5.47
CA THR A 492 -1.22 10.83 4.55
C THR A 492 -1.47 9.34 4.27
N GLY A 493 -2.58 9.02 3.61
CA GLY A 493 -2.99 7.63 3.35
C GLY A 493 -3.93 7.06 4.41
N PHE A 494 -4.62 7.95 5.12
CA PHE A 494 -5.70 7.63 6.06
C PHE A 494 -7.04 8.04 5.47
N GLU A 495 -8.14 7.56 6.02
CA GLU A 495 -9.48 7.97 5.58
C GLU A 495 -10.36 8.21 6.80
N ASN A 496 -10.57 9.49 7.16
CA ASN A 496 -11.16 9.92 8.44
C ASN A 496 -10.49 9.22 9.65
N ALA A 497 -9.27 9.63 9.97
CA ALA A 497 -8.49 9.08 11.08
C ALA A 497 -9.13 9.37 12.45
N ALA A 498 -9.93 8.44 12.98
CA ALA A 498 -10.79 8.64 14.13
C ALA A 498 -10.11 8.38 15.48
N SER A 499 -9.21 7.42 15.55
CA SER A 499 -8.47 7.12 16.77
C SER A 499 -7.04 6.76 16.45
N ILE A 500 -6.15 7.12 17.36
CA ILE A 500 -4.72 6.87 17.28
C ILE A 500 -4.34 6.24 18.61
N ALA A 501 -3.64 5.11 18.57
CA ALA A 501 -3.15 4.44 19.77
C ALA A 501 -1.72 3.93 19.54
N PHE A 502 -0.82 4.22 20.48
CA PHE A 502 0.55 3.72 20.44
C PHE A 502 0.64 2.38 21.17
N VAL A 503 1.29 1.41 20.54
CA VAL A 503 1.52 0.09 21.15
C VAL A 503 2.60 0.22 22.21
N PRO A 504 2.32 -0.12 23.49
CA PRO A 504 3.28 0.00 24.58
C PRO A 504 4.61 -0.69 24.30
N ASN A 505 5.72 -0.07 24.71
CA ASN A 505 7.09 -0.61 24.59
C ASN A 505 7.53 -0.97 23.16
N THR A 506 6.91 -0.38 22.13
CA THR A 506 7.28 -0.57 20.74
C THR A 506 7.32 0.76 19.98
N ARG A 507 7.83 0.74 18.76
CA ARG A 507 7.77 1.86 17.80
C ARG A 507 6.65 1.66 16.78
N LEU A 508 5.43 1.50 17.28
CA LEU A 508 4.26 1.20 16.46
C LEU A 508 3.04 2.00 16.95
N ALA A 509 2.33 2.62 16.02
CA ALA A 509 1.01 3.21 16.23
C ALA A 509 -0.04 2.50 15.38
N LEU A 510 -1.27 2.48 15.87
CA LEU A 510 -2.46 2.03 15.17
C LEU A 510 -3.36 3.23 14.93
N ILE A 511 -3.93 3.33 13.73
CA ILE A 511 -4.86 4.40 13.36
C ILE A 511 -6.15 3.78 12.81
N ALA A 512 -7.29 4.11 13.41
CA ALA A 512 -8.61 3.71 12.92
C ALA A 512 -9.05 4.62 11.79
N ASN A 513 -9.19 4.06 10.59
CA ASN A 513 -9.70 4.76 9.41
C ASN A 513 -11.20 4.50 9.31
N GLN A 514 -12.00 5.47 9.77
CA GLN A 514 -13.44 5.30 9.89
C GLN A 514 -14.11 5.06 8.54
N ALA A 515 -13.67 5.74 7.48
CA ALA A 515 -14.34 5.68 6.18
C ALA A 515 -14.01 4.40 5.38
N SER A 516 -12.78 3.89 5.49
CA SER A 516 -12.37 2.65 4.81
C SER A 516 -12.65 1.38 5.62
N ASN A 517 -13.11 1.49 6.86
CA ASN A 517 -13.33 0.35 7.76
C ASN A 517 -12.05 -0.46 8.01
N THR A 518 -10.94 0.24 8.24
CA THR A 518 -9.63 -0.39 8.43
C THR A 518 -8.87 0.18 9.64
N VAL A 519 -7.85 -0.56 10.09
CA VAL A 519 -6.81 -0.07 10.99
C VAL A 519 -5.46 -0.10 10.29
N SER A 520 -4.78 1.04 10.24
CA SER A 520 -3.42 1.18 9.70
C SER A 520 -2.37 1.01 10.80
N PHE A 521 -1.30 0.28 10.50
CA PHE A 521 -0.13 0.04 11.36
C PHE A 521 1.02 0.94 10.90
N ILE A 522 1.46 1.85 11.76
CA ILE A 522 2.46 2.87 11.43
C ILE A 522 3.72 2.69 12.29
N PRO A 523 4.89 2.39 11.69
CA PRO A 523 6.16 2.44 12.40
C PRO A 523 6.49 3.88 12.81
N THR A 524 6.90 4.08 14.08
CA THR A 524 7.04 5.41 14.69
C THR A 524 8.46 5.82 15.08
#